data_AF-A0A7R9HTX2-F1
#
_entry.id   AF-A0A7R9HTX2-F1
#
_cell.length_a   1.000
_cell.length_b   1.000
_cell.length_c   1.000
_cell.angle_alpha   90.00
_cell.angle_beta   90.00
_cell.angle_gamma   90.00
#
_symmetry.space_group_name_H-M   'P 1'
#
loop_
_entity.id
_entity.type
_entity.pdbx_description
1 polymer ?
#
loop_
_entity_poly.entity_id
_entity_poly.type
_entity_poly.pdbx_seq_one_letter_code
_entity_poly.pdbx_strand_id
1 'polypeptide(L)'
;MSGEMSQSTESCILVGLEEGDDAPLSEILLNALECPVCMEYMVPPIVLCESGHNICDQCRPKLPFCPACRRPFLEARNIALETLAQGLRYPCRNRHLGCPEVYPMALISKHHLMCQHRPYECPLKVPGRCSWKEYNWGAYCESRIGWMKPLSALRVRHQQP
;
A
#
# COMPACT_ATOMS: atom_id res chain seq x y z
N MET A 1 29.33 -49.83 -11.83
CA MET A 1 29.11 -48.65 -10.96
C MET A 1 28.39 -47.64 -11.81
N SER A 2 27.09 -47.49 -11.57
CA SER A 2 26.22 -46.60 -12.36
C SER A 2 25.37 -45.85 -11.36
N GLY A 3 25.74 -44.59 -11.09
CA GLY A 3 24.89 -43.67 -10.32
C GLY A 3 23.97 -42.88 -11.25
N GLU A 4 23.44 -41.78 -10.73
CA GLU A 4 22.58 -40.80 -11.43
C GLU A 4 21.13 -41.29 -11.71
N MET A 5 20.07 -40.49 -11.53
CA MET A 5 19.91 -39.22 -10.79
C MET A 5 18.41 -39.00 -10.55
N SER A 6 17.95 -38.98 -9.30
CA SER A 6 16.53 -38.78 -8.98
C SER A 6 16.13 -37.29 -9.08
N GLN A 7 15.56 -36.89 -10.20
CA GLN A 7 15.02 -35.54 -10.38
C GLN A 7 13.59 -35.46 -9.83
N SER A 8 13.41 -34.61 -8.82
CA SER A 8 12.11 -34.26 -8.23
C SER A 8 11.29 -33.41 -9.21
N THR A 9 10.14 -33.90 -9.63
CA THR A 9 9.17 -33.12 -10.42
C THR A 9 8.37 -32.20 -9.51
N GLU A 10 8.86 -30.98 -9.28
CA GLU A 10 8.01 -29.89 -8.78
C GLU A 10 7.03 -29.50 -9.89
N SER A 11 5.82 -30.04 -9.80
CA SER A 11 4.72 -29.70 -10.72
C SER A 11 4.32 -28.25 -10.49
N CYS A 12 4.75 -27.37 -11.39
CA CYS A 12 4.23 -26.01 -11.46
C CYS A 12 2.74 -26.09 -11.80
N ILE A 13 1.89 -25.86 -10.79
CA ILE A 13 0.44 -25.80 -10.98
C ILE A 13 0.13 -24.57 -11.86
N LEU A 14 -0.05 -24.83 -13.16
CA LEU A 14 -0.66 -23.90 -14.08
C LEU A 14 -2.13 -23.76 -13.68
N VAL A 15 -2.43 -22.74 -12.86
CA VAL A 15 -3.81 -22.37 -12.55
C VAL A 15 -4.38 -21.70 -13.80
N GLY A 16 -4.90 -22.51 -14.71
CA GLY A 16 -5.86 -22.03 -15.71
C GLY A 16 -7.11 -21.58 -14.96
N LEU A 17 -7.45 -20.30 -15.06
CA LEU A 17 -8.74 -19.78 -14.64
C LEU A 17 -9.50 -19.39 -15.90
N GLU A 18 -10.68 -19.97 -16.06
CA GLU A 18 -11.60 -19.69 -17.16
C GLU A 18 -12.18 -18.28 -16.98
N GLU A 19 -12.38 -17.56 -18.09
CA GLU A 19 -12.83 -16.16 -18.05
C GLU A 19 -14.33 -16.08 -17.68
N GLY A 20 -14.60 -15.70 -16.43
CA GLY A 20 -15.89 -15.22 -15.95
C GLY A 20 -15.75 -13.82 -15.33
N ASP A 21 -16.83 -13.02 -15.37
CA ASP A 21 -16.90 -11.64 -14.85
C ASP A 21 -16.85 -11.54 -13.30
N ASP A 22 -16.22 -12.51 -12.64
CA ASP A 22 -16.02 -12.54 -11.19
C ASP A 22 -14.64 -11.94 -10.85
N ALA A 23 -14.63 -10.81 -10.15
CA ALA A 23 -13.39 -10.19 -9.66
C ALA A 23 -12.58 -11.21 -8.83
N PRO A 24 -11.25 -11.32 -9.04
CA PRO A 24 -10.45 -12.36 -8.41
C PRO A 24 -10.56 -12.25 -6.88
N LEU A 25 -10.75 -13.37 -6.19
CA LEU A 25 -10.97 -13.42 -4.74
C LEU A 25 -9.94 -12.62 -3.92
N SER A 26 -8.71 -12.51 -4.42
CA SER A 26 -7.64 -11.69 -3.84
C SER A 26 -7.96 -10.20 -3.80
N GLU A 27 -8.63 -9.65 -4.82
CA GLU A 27 -9.05 -8.25 -4.88
C GLU A 27 -10.16 -7.96 -3.87
N ILE A 28 -11.17 -8.83 -3.78
CA ILE A 28 -12.25 -8.73 -2.79
C ILE A 28 -11.67 -8.73 -1.37
N LEU A 29 -10.71 -9.62 -1.09
CA LEU A 29 -10.03 -9.69 0.21
C LEU A 29 -9.14 -8.47 0.49
N LEU A 30 -8.42 -7.95 -0.50
CA LEU A 30 -7.61 -6.73 -0.36
C LEU A 30 -8.49 -5.51 -0.05
N ASN A 31 -9.64 -5.39 -0.70
CA ASN A 31 -10.61 -4.31 -0.46
C ASN A 31 -11.23 -4.42 0.95
N ALA A 32 -11.57 -5.64 1.40
CA ALA A 32 -12.05 -5.89 2.76
C ALA A 32 -10.99 -5.61 3.86
N LEU A 33 -9.71 -5.52 3.47
CA LEU A 33 -8.59 -5.19 4.34
C LEU A 33 -8.20 -3.71 4.30
N GLU A 34 -8.84 -2.87 3.48
CA GLU A 34 -8.59 -1.43 3.49
C GLU A 34 -9.32 -0.75 4.66
N CYS A 35 -8.61 0.10 5.41
CA CYS A 35 -9.22 0.86 6.50
C CYS A 35 -9.99 2.07 5.94
N PRO A 36 -11.32 2.18 6.15
CA PRO A 36 -12.16 3.24 5.54
C PRO A 36 -11.88 4.65 6.07
N VAL A 37 -10.91 4.81 6.99
CA VAL A 37 -10.56 6.08 7.64
C VAL A 37 -9.26 6.66 7.07
N CYS A 38 -8.29 5.81 6.73
CA CYS A 38 -6.98 6.23 6.24
C CYS A 38 -6.63 5.70 4.85
N MET A 39 -7.45 4.83 4.26
CA MET A 39 -7.22 4.17 2.97
C MET A 39 -5.88 3.43 2.93
N GLU A 40 -5.54 2.78 4.05
CA GLU A 40 -4.36 1.95 4.22
C GLU A 40 -4.79 0.53 4.58
N TYR A 41 -4.03 -0.47 4.14
CA TYR A 41 -4.27 -1.85 4.55
C TYR A 41 -4.16 -2.00 6.08
N MET A 42 -5.19 -2.58 6.68
CA MET A 42 -5.26 -2.88 8.10
C MET A 42 -4.22 -3.95 8.45
N VAL A 43 -3.39 -3.64 9.43
CA VAL A 43 -2.46 -4.59 10.07
C VAL A 43 -2.99 -4.97 11.45
N PRO A 44 -2.70 -6.18 11.96
CA PRO A 44 -3.00 -6.53 13.34
C PRO A 44 -2.42 -5.50 14.32
N PRO A 45 -3.19 -5.03 15.33
CA PRO A 45 -4.54 -5.45 15.68
C PRO A 45 -5.64 -4.82 14.80
N ILE A 46 -6.62 -5.63 14.36
CA ILE A 46 -7.78 -5.14 13.59
C ILE A 46 -9.00 -5.05 14.50
N VAL A 47 -9.51 -3.84 14.71
CA VAL A 47 -10.57 -3.53 15.68
C VAL A 47 -11.93 -3.53 15.00
N LEU A 48 -12.95 -4.07 15.67
CA LEU A 48 -14.33 -4.15 15.17
C LEU A 48 -15.33 -3.37 16.04
N CYS A 49 -16.42 -2.92 15.42
CA CYS A 49 -17.60 -2.41 16.12
C CYS A 49 -18.61 -3.50 16.45
N GLU A 50 -19.64 -3.17 17.24
CA GLU A 50 -20.77 -4.08 17.54
C GLU A 50 -21.41 -4.70 16.30
N SER A 51 -21.37 -4.01 15.15
CA SER A 51 -21.92 -4.48 13.86
C SER A 51 -20.89 -5.21 12.96
N GLY A 52 -19.67 -5.46 13.44
CA GLY A 52 -18.64 -6.19 12.68
C GLY A 52 -17.82 -5.37 11.66
N HIS A 53 -18.11 -4.07 11.46
CA HIS A 53 -17.23 -3.22 10.63
C HIS A 53 -15.84 -3.07 11.27
N ASN A 54 -14.80 -3.18 10.45
CA ASN A 54 -13.40 -3.21 10.85
C ASN A 54 -12.70 -1.85 10.60
N ILE A 55 -11.75 -1.49 11.46
CA ILE A 55 -10.80 -0.39 11.26
C ILE A 55 -9.40 -0.77 11.78
N CYS A 56 -8.36 -0.09 11.32
CA CYS A 56 -7.01 -0.25 11.86
C CYS A 56 -6.87 0.38 13.26
N ASP A 57 -5.98 -0.20 14.06
CA ASP A 57 -5.60 0.29 15.39
C ASP A 57 -5.21 1.78 15.41
N GLN A 58 -4.47 2.24 14.40
CA GLN A 58 -4.02 3.64 14.31
C GLN A 58 -5.16 4.66 14.13
N CYS A 59 -6.34 4.21 13.70
CA CYS A 59 -7.53 5.05 13.52
C CYS A 59 -8.51 4.92 14.70
N ARG A 60 -8.51 3.78 15.40
CA ARG A 60 -9.39 3.51 16.54
C ARG A 60 -9.37 4.58 17.65
N PRO A 61 -8.23 5.09 18.16
CA PRO A 61 -8.23 6.07 19.25
C PRO A 61 -8.67 7.47 18.80
N LYS A 62 -8.75 7.73 17.49
CA LYS A 62 -9.19 9.02 16.92
C LYS A 62 -10.71 9.10 16.76
N LEU A 63 -11.42 7.99 16.96
CA LEU A 63 -12.85 7.85 16.67
C LEU A 63 -13.60 7.32 17.89
N PRO A 64 -14.61 8.06 18.42
CA PRO A 64 -15.45 7.56 19.51
C PRO A 64 -16.40 6.43 19.04
N PHE A 65 -16.83 6.46 17.79
CA PHE A 65 -17.82 5.53 17.21
C PHE A 65 -17.40 5.07 15.80
N CYS A 66 -17.98 3.96 15.33
CA CYS A 66 -17.77 3.44 13.98
C CYS A 66 -18.20 4.47 12.91
N PRO A 67 -17.36 4.78 11.91
CA PRO A 67 -17.71 5.74 10.86
C PRO A 67 -18.84 5.23 9.95
N ALA A 68 -18.96 3.91 9.76
CA ALA A 68 -19.96 3.30 8.89
C ALA A 68 -21.36 3.20 9.55
N CYS A 69 -21.44 2.67 10.78
CA CYS A 69 -22.74 2.41 11.44
C CYS A 69 -22.99 3.18 12.74
N ARG A 70 -22.06 4.05 13.17
CA ARG A 70 -22.13 4.85 14.41
C ARG A 70 -22.25 4.06 15.72
N ARG A 71 -22.09 2.73 15.69
CA ARG A 71 -22.04 1.90 16.91
C ARG A 71 -20.72 2.06 17.66
N PRO A 72 -20.70 1.79 18.98
CA PRO A 72 -19.49 1.61 19.76
C PRO A 72 -18.52 0.59 19.15
N PHE A 73 -17.24 0.77 19.46
CA PHE A 73 -16.21 -0.23 19.20
C PHE A 73 -16.14 -1.23 20.36
N LEU A 74 -15.90 -2.50 20.03
CA LEU A 74 -15.70 -3.56 21.02
C LEU A 74 -14.25 -3.51 21.55
N GLU A 75 -14.05 -4.01 22.77
CA GLU A 75 -12.71 -4.37 23.30
C GLU A 75 -12.29 -5.75 22.75
N ALA A 76 -12.39 -5.91 21.43
CA ALA A 76 -12.16 -7.16 20.72
C ALA A 76 -11.45 -6.91 19.39
N ARG A 77 -10.88 -7.98 18.82
CA ARG A 77 -10.15 -7.94 17.55
C ARG A 77 -10.62 -9.01 16.58
N ASN A 78 -10.54 -8.73 15.29
CA ASN A 78 -10.95 -9.66 14.26
C ASN A 78 -9.79 -10.61 13.88
N ILE A 79 -9.54 -11.63 14.72
CA ILE A 79 -8.44 -12.60 14.54
C ILE A 79 -8.52 -13.33 13.18
N ALA A 80 -9.72 -13.61 12.67
CA ALA A 80 -9.90 -14.23 11.36
C ALA A 80 -9.39 -13.32 10.24
N LEU A 81 -9.74 -12.03 10.27
CA LEU A 81 -9.26 -11.05 9.29
C LEU A 81 -7.76 -10.78 9.47
N GLU A 82 -7.23 -10.77 10.70
CA GLU A 82 -5.78 -10.71 10.98
C GLU A 82 -5.03 -11.90 10.34
N THR A 83 -5.62 -13.10 10.36
CA THR A 83 -5.03 -14.31 9.76
C THR A 83 -5.07 -14.26 8.23
N LEU A 84 -6.21 -13.88 7.63
CA LEU A 84 -6.32 -13.69 6.17
C LEU A 84 -5.31 -12.66 5.67
N ALA A 85 -5.14 -11.56 6.40
CA ALA A 85 -4.22 -10.50 6.07
C ALA A 85 -2.74 -10.97 6.03
N GLN A 86 -2.35 -11.92 6.90
CA GLN A 86 -1.00 -12.51 6.87
C GLN A 86 -0.76 -13.39 5.64
N GLY A 87 -1.80 -14.04 5.11
CA GLY A 87 -1.71 -14.93 3.94
C GLY A 87 -1.64 -14.21 2.58
N LEU A 88 -1.88 -12.89 2.54
CA LEU A 88 -2.01 -12.13 1.29
C LEU A 88 -0.74 -11.38 0.90
N ARG A 89 -0.64 -11.09 -0.40
CA ARG A 89 0.36 -10.19 -0.99
C ARG A 89 -0.33 -8.90 -1.41
N TYR A 90 0.25 -7.78 -1.00
CA TYR A 90 -0.32 -6.46 -1.14
C TYR A 90 0.36 -5.72 -2.29
N PRO A 91 -0.39 -5.14 -3.25
CA PRO A 91 0.18 -4.23 -4.22
C PRO A 91 0.67 -2.96 -3.54
N CYS A 92 1.69 -2.33 -4.13
CA CYS A 92 2.09 -0.99 -3.71
C CYS A 92 0.92 0.00 -3.88
N ARG A 93 0.69 0.88 -2.90
CA ARG A 93 -0.28 1.98 -2.99
C ARG A 93 -0.08 2.85 -4.24
N ASN A 94 1.17 2.94 -4.69
CA ASN A 94 1.61 3.69 -5.86
C ASN A 94 1.52 2.87 -7.16
N ARG A 95 0.68 1.81 -7.22
CA ARG A 95 0.47 1.03 -8.45
C ARG A 95 -0.12 1.88 -9.58
N HIS A 96 -1.06 2.76 -9.25
CA HIS A 96 -1.61 3.77 -10.16
C HIS A 96 -0.55 4.80 -10.65
N LEU A 97 0.57 4.90 -9.94
CA LEU A 97 1.74 5.74 -10.28
C LEU A 97 2.87 4.93 -10.97
N GLY A 98 2.59 3.69 -11.39
CA GLY A 98 3.53 2.85 -12.16
C GLY A 98 4.31 1.80 -11.36
N CYS A 99 4.04 1.63 -10.05
CA CYS A 99 4.73 0.60 -9.27
C CYS A 99 4.14 -0.82 -9.51
N PRO A 100 4.87 -1.78 -10.09
CA PRO A 100 4.34 -3.13 -10.32
C PRO A 100 4.44 -4.04 -9.07
N GLU A 101 5.12 -3.59 -8.03
CA GLU A 101 5.58 -4.43 -6.92
C GLU A 101 4.48 -4.92 -5.97
N VAL A 102 4.62 -6.18 -5.51
CA VAL A 102 3.72 -6.85 -4.55
C VAL A 102 4.49 -7.50 -3.39
N TYR A 103 4.17 -7.13 -2.15
CA TYR A 103 4.88 -7.60 -0.95
C TYR A 103 3.95 -8.27 0.08
N PRO A 104 4.45 -9.20 0.91
CA PRO A 104 3.76 -9.63 2.13
C PRO A 104 3.54 -8.43 3.08
N MET A 105 2.51 -8.51 3.93
CA MET A 105 2.15 -7.45 4.89
C MET A 105 3.36 -6.89 5.67
N ALA A 106 4.24 -7.75 6.19
CA ALA A 106 5.37 -7.34 7.02
C ALA A 106 6.43 -6.48 6.27
N LEU A 107 6.41 -6.46 4.94
CA LEU A 107 7.38 -5.77 4.10
C LEU A 107 6.78 -4.59 3.31
N ILE A 108 5.46 -4.56 3.08
CA ILE A 108 4.83 -3.52 2.25
C ILE A 108 5.05 -2.11 2.80
N SER A 109 5.00 -1.92 4.12
CA SER A 109 5.26 -0.62 4.77
C SER A 109 6.71 -0.15 4.58
N LYS A 110 7.69 -1.08 4.59
CA LYS A 110 9.09 -0.75 4.29
C LYS A 110 9.23 -0.33 2.83
N HIS A 111 8.60 -1.07 1.92
CA HIS A 111 8.56 -0.69 0.51
C HIS A 111 7.94 0.70 0.31
N HIS A 112 6.78 1.00 0.90
CA HIS A 112 6.12 2.31 0.74
C HIS A 112 7.00 3.50 1.13
N LEU A 113 7.89 3.36 2.11
CA LEU A 113 8.83 4.41 2.52
C LEU A 113 9.93 4.67 1.48
N MET A 114 10.46 3.60 0.87
CA MET A 114 11.58 3.62 -0.10
C MET A 114 11.15 3.47 -1.57
N CYS A 115 9.85 3.44 -1.82
CA CYS A 115 9.27 3.18 -3.14
C CYS A 115 9.74 4.26 -4.12
N GLN A 116 10.42 3.84 -5.21
CA GLN A 116 10.81 4.75 -6.29
C GLN A 116 9.60 5.42 -6.95
N HIS A 117 8.42 4.80 -6.81
CA HIS A 117 7.13 5.30 -7.27
C HIS A 117 6.37 6.14 -6.22
N ARG A 118 7.03 6.63 -5.16
CA ARG A 118 6.41 7.45 -4.11
C ARG A 118 6.30 8.94 -4.53
N PRO A 119 5.13 9.59 -4.37
CA PRO A 119 5.00 11.03 -4.54
C PRO A 119 5.69 11.79 -3.39
N TYR A 120 6.32 12.92 -3.71
CA TYR A 120 7.04 13.72 -2.73
C TYR A 120 6.13 14.81 -2.14
N GLU A 121 6.14 14.95 -0.81
CA GLU A 121 5.51 16.10 -0.15
C GLU A 121 6.36 17.35 -0.35
N CYS A 122 5.74 18.47 -0.74
CA CYS A 122 6.44 19.75 -0.83
C CYS A 122 6.97 20.14 0.58
N PRO A 123 8.30 20.33 0.76
CA PRO A 123 8.87 20.64 2.08
C PRO A 123 8.33 21.92 2.71
N LEU A 124 7.80 22.85 1.89
CA LEU A 124 7.33 24.16 2.33
C LEU A 124 5.89 24.16 2.87
N LYS A 125 5.09 23.11 2.59
CA LYS A 125 3.68 22.91 3.03
C LYS A 125 2.78 24.17 3.09
N VAL A 126 3.00 25.15 2.21
CA VAL A 126 2.28 26.44 2.24
C VAL A 126 0.85 26.29 1.69
N PRO A 127 -0.21 26.60 2.47
CA PRO A 127 -1.57 26.52 1.98
C PRO A 127 -1.84 27.51 0.84
N GLY A 128 -2.43 27.01 -0.25
CA GLY A 128 -3.10 27.82 -1.29
C GLY A 128 -2.22 28.61 -2.26
N ARG A 129 -0.88 28.47 -2.24
CA ARG A 129 0.04 29.33 -3.00
C ARG A 129 0.87 28.57 -4.02
N CYS A 130 0.18 27.78 -4.86
CA CYS A 130 0.75 26.54 -5.33
C CYS A 130 0.37 26.08 -6.76
N SER A 131 1.18 26.43 -7.76
CA SER A 131 1.18 25.95 -9.15
C SER A 131 2.48 25.21 -9.55
N TRP A 132 2.43 23.91 -9.86
CA TRP A 132 3.56 23.21 -10.52
C TRP A 132 3.89 23.86 -11.90
N LYS A 133 5.16 23.88 -12.31
CA LYS A 133 5.62 24.32 -13.65
C LYS A 133 6.73 23.41 -14.21
N GLU A 134 6.77 23.25 -15.53
CA GLU A 134 7.67 22.33 -16.25
C GLU A 134 8.98 23.01 -16.74
N TYR A 135 10.09 22.25 -16.70
CA TYR A 135 11.37 22.58 -17.34
C TYR A 135 12.10 21.33 -17.82
N ASN A 136 13.02 21.47 -18.79
CA ASN A 136 13.76 20.36 -19.45
C ASN A 136 14.59 19.43 -18.54
N TRP A 137 14.78 19.75 -17.26
CA TRP A 137 15.47 18.89 -16.27
C TRP A 137 14.62 18.58 -15.01
N GLY A 138 13.32 18.90 -15.03
CA GLY A 138 12.38 18.59 -13.95
C GLY A 138 11.34 19.69 -13.70
N ALA A 139 10.18 19.29 -13.21
CA ALA A 139 9.09 20.15 -12.74
C ALA A 139 9.01 20.11 -11.20
N TYR A 140 8.48 21.15 -10.54
CA TYR A 140 8.58 21.33 -9.08
C TYR A 140 7.22 21.50 -8.35
N CYS A 141 7.15 20.99 -7.11
CA CYS A 141 5.92 20.88 -6.33
C CYS A 141 5.44 22.15 -5.71
N GLU A 142 4.17 22.37 -5.97
CA GLU A 142 3.39 23.32 -5.22
C GLU A 142 2.00 22.71 -4.95
N SER A 143 1.24 22.29 -5.98
CA SER A 143 -0.21 21.97 -5.90
C SER A 143 -0.63 20.70 -5.12
N ARG A 144 0.27 20.09 -4.33
CA ARG A 144 0.28 18.65 -3.95
C ARG A 144 0.55 17.71 -5.15
N ILE A 145 1.24 16.61 -4.84
CA ILE A 145 1.53 15.43 -5.69
C ILE A 145 2.41 15.70 -6.92
N GLY A 146 3.60 15.10 -6.88
CA GLY A 146 4.54 14.96 -7.99
C GLY A 146 5.93 14.60 -7.49
N TRP A 147 6.91 14.58 -8.41
CA TRP A 147 8.01 13.62 -8.33
C TRP A 147 9.39 14.25 -8.23
N MET A 148 10.24 13.72 -7.34
CA MET A 148 11.69 13.83 -7.45
C MET A 148 12.28 12.45 -7.76
N LYS A 149 13.28 12.38 -8.64
CA LYS A 149 14.24 11.27 -8.62
C LYS A 149 15.31 11.53 -7.55
N PRO A 150 16.04 10.51 -7.07
CA PRO A 150 16.98 10.67 -5.96
C PRO A 150 18.03 11.76 -6.17
N LEU A 151 18.45 12.40 -5.07
CA LEU A 151 19.43 13.50 -5.05
C LEU A 151 20.81 13.13 -5.64
N SER A 152 21.08 11.85 -5.91
CA SER A 152 22.31 11.38 -6.58
C SER A 152 22.50 11.92 -8.01
N ALA A 153 21.46 12.48 -8.64
CA ALA A 153 21.56 13.17 -9.92
C ALA A 153 22.00 14.65 -9.82
N LEU A 154 21.97 15.26 -8.62
CA LEU A 154 22.33 16.66 -8.41
C LEU A 154 23.83 16.84 -8.22
N ARG A 155 24.57 16.83 -9.34
CA ARG A 155 25.93 17.38 -9.37
C ARG A 155 25.83 18.90 -9.26
N VAL A 156 25.87 19.40 -8.02
CA VAL A 156 25.85 20.84 -7.72
C VAL A 156 27.09 21.50 -8.33
N ARG A 157 26.93 22.10 -9.51
CA ARG A 157 27.87 23.15 -9.94
C ARG A 157 27.51 24.41 -9.18
N HIS A 158 28.20 24.64 -8.07
CA HIS A 158 28.31 25.99 -7.53
C HIS A 158 28.98 26.87 -8.58
N GLN A 159 28.22 27.80 -9.15
CA GLN A 159 28.79 29.02 -9.71
C GLN A 159 27.89 30.19 -9.30
N GLN A 160 28.43 31.01 -8.41
CA GLN A 160 28.04 32.40 -8.20
C GLN A 160 29.33 33.20 -7.99
N PRO A 161 29.34 34.49 -8.32
CA PRO A 161 28.79 35.11 -9.53
C PRO A 161 29.78 35.05 -10.70
#